data_AF-A0A1F9H8F1-F1
#
_entry.id   AF-A0A1F9H8F1-F1
#
_cell.length_a   1.000
_cell.length_b   1.000
_cell.length_c   1.000
_cell.angle_alpha   90.00
_cell.angle_beta   90.00
_cell.angle_gamma   90.00
#
_symmetry.space_group_name_H-M   'P 1'
#
loop_
_entity.id
_entity.type
_entity.pdbx_description
1 polymer ?
#
loop_
_entity_poly.entity_id
_entity_poly.type
_entity_poly.pdbx_seq_one_letter_code
_entity_poly.pdbx_strand_id
1 'polypeptide(L)'
;MPTLFCFSICTPTISAGYTKICWIFSHGNTYFTRGGDEITYFVSMDDDITNQDLTNELKPEGCSELPIRMVYSIGCYHSNMNDAWLDLGTQVVSGATLINFFPTQYGKFVSEWNNGKTYSTSLTNSNTAASRTIVYAYLTVLSFTYSNQGKCSFIPNVLGKTNCAEWFFTGGGPYDLGDNYNSSISGKANVNQSSKKIISGDGSIKKNTILEWEM
;
A
#
# COMPACT_ATOMS: atom_id res chain seq x y z
N MET A 1 8.39 -6.31 -11.59
CA MET A 1 7.46 -7.36 -11.15
C MET A 1 6.73 -6.88 -9.90
N PRO A 2 5.65 -6.12 -10.10
CA PRO A 2 4.72 -5.91 -9.01
C PRO A 2 3.99 -7.21 -8.68
N THR A 3 4.47 -7.98 -7.70
CA THR A 3 3.79 -9.21 -7.29
C THR A 3 2.63 -8.92 -6.33
N LEU A 4 1.39 -9.05 -6.82
CA LEU A 4 0.21 -9.19 -5.96
C LEU A 4 0.22 -10.60 -5.32
N PHE A 5 0.11 -10.69 -4.00
CA PHE A 5 0.00 -11.95 -3.28
C PHE A 5 -1.40 -12.08 -2.66
N CYS A 6 -2.39 -12.51 -3.44
CA CYS A 6 -3.67 -12.88 -2.84
C CYS A 6 -3.56 -14.26 -2.18
N PHE A 7 -3.71 -14.32 -0.86
CA PHE A 7 -3.77 -15.57 -0.12
C PHE A 7 -5.23 -15.93 0.13
N SER A 8 -5.73 -16.98 -0.52
CA SER A 8 -7.02 -17.57 -0.18
C SER A 8 -6.91 -18.27 1.17
N ILE A 9 -7.36 -17.64 2.26
CA ILE A 9 -7.58 -18.36 3.52
C ILE A 9 -9.00 -18.93 3.45
N CYS A 10 -9.10 -20.22 3.11
CA CYS A 10 -10.36 -20.95 3.10
C CYS A 10 -11.02 -20.91 4.48
N THR A 11 -11.91 -19.94 4.67
CA THR A 11 -12.83 -19.90 5.81
C THR A 11 -14.23 -20.13 5.24
N PRO A 12 -14.92 -21.23 5.63
CA PRO A 12 -16.24 -21.53 5.09
C PRO A 12 -17.25 -20.48 5.54
N THR A 13 -17.95 -19.85 4.59
CA THR A 13 -19.20 -19.13 4.87
C THR A 13 -20.40 -20.09 4.79
N ILE A 14 -21.53 -19.68 5.36
CA ILE A 14 -22.70 -20.52 5.66
C ILE A 14 -23.42 -21.01 4.37
N SER A 15 -23.14 -20.42 3.21
CA SER A 15 -23.54 -20.95 1.89
C SER A 15 -22.32 -21.15 0.96
N ALA A 16 -21.57 -22.22 1.18
CA ALA A 16 -20.64 -22.85 0.23
C ALA A 16 -19.56 -21.99 -0.47
N GLY A 17 -19.13 -20.85 0.11
CA GLY A 17 -18.12 -19.96 -0.48
C GLY A 17 -16.83 -19.82 0.34
N TYR A 18 -15.69 -19.69 -0.34
CA TYR A 18 -14.41 -19.34 0.28
C TYR A 18 -14.27 -17.81 0.31
N THR A 19 -13.90 -17.24 1.47
CA THR A 19 -13.50 -15.83 1.54
C THR A 19 -12.03 -15.65 1.19
N LYS A 20 -11.69 -14.78 0.22
CA LYS A 20 -10.30 -14.47 -0.15
C LYS A 20 -9.75 -13.30 0.66
N ILE A 21 -8.48 -13.36 1.06
CA ILE A 21 -7.75 -12.25 1.69
C ILE A 21 -6.61 -11.85 0.76
N CYS A 22 -6.66 -10.64 0.24
CA CYS A 22 -5.64 -10.17 -0.70
C CYS A 22 -4.57 -9.33 0.00
N TRP A 23 -3.31 -9.69 -0.23
CA TRP A 23 -2.17 -8.97 0.26
C TRP A 23 -1.30 -8.48 -0.89
N ILE A 24 -1.12 -7.17 -1.02
CA ILE A 24 -0.32 -6.61 -2.11
C ILE A 24 1.08 -6.32 -1.60
N PHE A 25 2.03 -7.26 -1.81
CA PHE A 25 3.47 -7.09 -1.48
C PHE A 25 4.32 -6.72 -2.69
N SER A 26 3.83 -5.74 -3.42
CA SER A 26 4.48 -5.26 -4.62
C SER A 26 4.97 -3.83 -4.44
N HIS A 27 6.23 -3.62 -4.76
CA HIS A 27 6.70 -2.40 -5.41
C HIS A 27 6.98 -2.82 -6.85
N GLY A 28 6.46 -2.17 -7.89
CA GLY A 28 6.76 -2.57 -9.27
C GLY A 28 8.27 -2.56 -9.58
N ASN A 29 8.98 -3.69 -9.41
CA ASN A 29 10.38 -3.89 -9.85
C ASN A 29 10.75 -5.40 -9.88
N THR A 30 11.68 -5.82 -10.73
CA THR A 30 11.87 -7.13 -11.40
C THR A 30 12.67 -8.22 -10.67
N TYR A 31 12.82 -8.20 -9.33
CA TYR A 31 13.89 -9.01 -8.70
C TYR A 31 13.53 -10.20 -7.79
N PHE A 32 12.30 -10.71 -7.74
CA PHE A 32 12.02 -11.90 -6.93
C PHE A 32 11.13 -12.93 -7.63
N THR A 33 11.73 -14.06 -8.01
CA THR A 33 11.05 -15.31 -8.36
C THR A 33 11.31 -16.36 -7.29
N ARG A 34 10.26 -16.86 -6.64
CA ARG A 34 10.28 -18.18 -5.99
C ARG A 34 8.90 -18.82 -6.14
N GLY A 35 8.88 -19.95 -6.83
CA GLY A 35 7.66 -20.60 -7.30
C GLY A 35 7.05 -21.61 -6.35
N GLY A 36 6.00 -22.24 -6.87
CA GLY A 36 5.32 -23.41 -6.30
C GLY A 36 4.17 -23.02 -5.38
N ASP A 37 3.03 -22.68 -5.98
CA ASP A 37 1.63 -22.91 -5.54
C ASP A 37 0.74 -21.98 -6.39
N GLU A 38 -0.52 -22.37 -6.65
CA GLU A 38 -1.48 -21.62 -7.48
C GLU A 38 -1.76 -20.24 -6.87
N ILE A 39 -0.93 -19.27 -7.25
CA ILE A 39 -1.05 -17.85 -6.93
C ILE A 39 -1.35 -17.16 -8.26
N THR A 40 -2.49 -16.47 -8.36
CA THR A 40 -2.80 -15.65 -9.54
C THR A 40 -1.88 -14.41 -9.50
N TYR A 41 -0.95 -14.33 -10.45
CA TYR A 41 -0.01 -13.23 -10.57
C TYR A 41 -0.60 -12.11 -11.44
N PHE A 42 -0.50 -10.87 -11.00
CA PHE A 42 -0.72 -9.69 -11.84
C PHE A 42 0.64 -9.23 -12.36
N VAL A 43 0.82 -9.25 -13.68
CA VAL A 43 2.06 -8.80 -14.32
C VAL A 43 1.70 -7.74 -15.34
N SER A 44 1.89 -6.46 -15.01
CA SER A 44 2.07 -5.44 -16.04
C SER A 44 3.55 -5.43 -16.43
N MET A 45 3.82 -5.53 -17.74
CA MET A 45 5.20 -5.67 -18.24
C MET A 45 5.95 -4.35 -18.36
N ASP A 46 5.30 -3.19 -18.39
CA ASP A 46 6.00 -1.90 -18.50
C ASP A 46 5.29 -0.68 -17.86
N ASP A 47 4.11 -0.86 -17.25
CA ASP A 47 3.28 0.25 -16.75
C ASP A 47 2.79 0.04 -15.31
N ASP A 48 2.44 1.12 -14.59
CA ASP A 48 1.74 1.04 -13.30
C ASP A 48 0.45 0.21 -13.43
N ILE A 49 0.12 -0.65 -12.46
CA ILE A 49 -1.17 -1.35 -12.44
C ILE A 49 -2.28 -0.32 -12.27
N THR A 50 -3.19 -0.23 -13.24
CA THR A 50 -4.30 0.71 -13.22
C THR A 50 -5.59 0.09 -12.67
N ASN A 51 -6.58 0.94 -12.37
CA ASN A 51 -7.93 0.48 -12.05
C ASN A 51 -8.53 -0.37 -13.19
N GLN A 52 -8.21 -0.04 -14.44
CA GLN A 52 -8.72 -0.75 -15.60
C GLN A 52 -8.12 -2.15 -15.72
N ASP A 53 -6.82 -2.31 -15.43
CA ASP A 53 -6.19 -3.64 -15.37
C ASP A 53 -6.83 -4.51 -14.30
N LEU A 54 -7.10 -3.91 -13.13
CA LEU A 54 -7.80 -4.59 -12.03
C LEU A 54 -9.18 -5.07 -12.47
N THR A 55 -10.01 -4.19 -13.02
CA THR A 55 -11.38 -4.51 -13.43
C THR A 55 -11.45 -5.50 -14.59
N ASN A 56 -10.53 -5.43 -15.56
CA ASN A 56 -10.52 -6.32 -16.71
C ASN A 56 -10.10 -7.75 -16.34
N GLU A 57 -9.07 -7.91 -15.50
CA GLU A 57 -8.52 -9.21 -15.12
C GLU A 57 -9.36 -9.90 -14.03
N LEU A 58 -9.98 -9.14 -13.14
CA LEU A 58 -10.78 -9.65 -12.03
C LEU A 58 -12.29 -9.60 -12.28
N LYS A 59 -12.73 -9.29 -13.51
CA LYS A 59 -14.14 -9.27 -13.84
C LYS A 59 -14.75 -10.64 -13.48
N PRO A 60 -15.74 -10.70 -12.57
CA PRO A 60 -16.28 -11.97 -12.17
C PRO A 60 -17.01 -12.62 -13.36
N GLU A 61 -16.51 -13.77 -13.82
CA GLU A 61 -17.19 -14.59 -14.81
C GLU A 61 -18.29 -15.39 -14.12
N GLY A 62 -19.54 -14.98 -14.29
CA GLY A 62 -20.71 -15.71 -13.77
C GLY A 62 -21.09 -15.42 -12.31
N CYS A 63 -20.43 -14.46 -11.65
CA CYS A 63 -20.85 -13.89 -10.36
C CYS A 63 -21.00 -12.36 -10.50
N SER A 64 -21.79 -11.73 -9.63
CA SER A 64 -21.86 -10.27 -9.58
C SER A 64 -20.66 -9.62 -8.88
N GLU A 65 -20.06 -10.32 -7.89
CA GLU A 65 -18.94 -9.84 -7.08
C GLU A 65 -17.86 -10.92 -6.82
N LEU A 66 -16.62 -10.50 -6.50
CA LEU A 66 -15.60 -11.39 -5.96
C LEU A 66 -15.65 -11.38 -4.43
N PRO A 67 -15.65 -12.56 -3.76
CA PRO A 67 -15.73 -12.64 -2.30
C PRO A 67 -14.40 -12.31 -1.61
N ILE A 68 -13.95 -11.05 -1.70
CA ILE A 68 -12.70 -10.56 -1.12
C ILE A 68 -13.02 -9.86 0.21
N ARG A 69 -12.57 -10.41 1.34
CA ARG A 69 -12.80 -9.80 2.66
C ARG A 69 -12.00 -8.52 2.84
N MET A 70 -10.74 -8.56 2.43
CA MET A 70 -9.90 -7.39 2.57
C MET A 70 -8.75 -7.38 1.58
N VAL A 71 -8.32 -6.17 1.25
CA VAL A 71 -7.09 -5.89 0.53
C VAL A 71 -6.20 -5.02 1.43
N TYR A 72 -5.01 -5.51 1.79
CA TYR A 72 -3.99 -4.70 2.44
C TYR A 72 -2.83 -4.51 1.47
N SER A 73 -2.54 -3.26 1.11
CA SER A 73 -1.47 -2.94 0.15
C SER A 73 -0.28 -2.27 0.83
N ILE A 74 0.93 -2.75 0.54
CA ILE A 74 2.17 -2.02 0.83
C ILE A 74 2.67 -1.21 -0.37
N GLY A 75 1.96 -1.26 -1.50
CA GLY A 75 2.36 -0.59 -2.73
C GLY A 75 2.63 0.91 -2.56
N CYS A 76 3.59 1.42 -3.33
CA CYS A 76 4.03 2.80 -3.25
C CYS A 76 2.92 3.77 -3.67
N TYR A 77 2.24 3.55 -4.79
CA TYR A 77 1.25 4.48 -5.36
C TYR A 77 -0.12 3.82 -5.54
N HIS A 78 -1.00 3.77 -4.53
CA HIS A 78 -2.16 2.84 -4.60
C HIS A 78 -3.47 3.24 -3.87
N SER A 79 -3.62 4.40 -3.22
CA SER A 79 -4.96 4.76 -2.68
C SER A 79 -6.03 4.98 -3.77
N ASN A 80 -5.60 5.33 -4.97
CA ASN A 80 -6.44 5.48 -6.16
C ASN A 80 -7.11 4.16 -6.63
N MET A 81 -6.65 3.00 -6.15
CA MET A 81 -7.23 1.71 -6.47
C MET A 81 -8.26 1.22 -5.45
N ASN A 82 -8.47 1.95 -4.35
CA ASN A 82 -9.42 1.55 -3.32
C ASN A 82 -10.83 1.37 -3.92
N ASP A 83 -11.30 2.31 -4.74
CA ASP A 83 -12.64 2.26 -5.32
C ASP A 83 -12.79 1.05 -6.26
N ALA A 84 -11.79 0.79 -7.10
CA ALA A 84 -11.78 -0.38 -7.99
C ALA A 84 -11.82 -1.71 -7.21
N TRP A 85 -11.15 -1.80 -6.06
CA TRP A 85 -11.24 -2.98 -5.20
C TRP A 85 -12.63 -3.13 -4.58
N LEU A 86 -13.25 -2.04 -4.14
CA LEU A 86 -14.62 -2.06 -3.61
C LEU A 86 -15.63 -2.46 -4.69
N ASP A 87 -15.50 -1.93 -5.91
CA ASP A 87 -16.36 -2.26 -7.06
C ASP A 87 -16.25 -3.74 -7.46
N LEU A 88 -15.14 -4.40 -7.15
CA LEU A 88 -14.97 -5.85 -7.33
C LEU A 88 -15.57 -6.69 -6.19
N GLY A 89 -16.18 -6.08 -5.17
CA GLY A 89 -16.76 -6.79 -4.02
C GLY A 89 -15.84 -6.90 -2.80
N THR A 90 -14.73 -6.14 -2.76
CA THR A 90 -13.88 -6.10 -1.58
C THR A 90 -14.60 -5.39 -0.43
N GLN A 91 -14.64 -6.01 0.75
CA GLN A 91 -15.33 -5.39 1.90
C GLN A 91 -14.53 -4.26 2.55
N VAL A 92 -13.20 -4.36 2.57
CA VAL A 92 -12.33 -3.28 3.06
C VAL A 92 -10.99 -3.27 2.33
N VAL A 93 -10.50 -2.08 2.00
CA VAL A 93 -9.22 -1.88 1.33
C VAL A 93 -8.47 -0.71 1.95
N SER A 94 -7.14 -0.77 1.94
CA SER A 94 -6.33 0.41 2.21
C SER A 94 -5.14 0.59 1.27
N GLY A 95 -4.91 1.86 0.94
CA GLY A 95 -3.80 2.36 0.11
C GLY A 95 -3.25 3.66 0.70
N ALA A 96 -2.04 4.06 0.31
CA ALA A 96 -1.45 5.31 0.79
C ALA A 96 -1.98 6.51 0.02
N THR A 97 -2.21 7.64 0.71
CA THR A 97 -2.78 8.88 0.14
C THR A 97 -2.04 9.31 -1.12
N LEU A 98 -0.71 9.22 -1.11
CA LEU A 98 0.15 9.43 -2.27
C LEU A 98 1.17 8.27 -2.32
N ILE A 99 2.43 8.56 -2.01
CA ILE A 99 3.51 7.59 -1.89
C ILE A 99 3.51 6.95 -0.50
N ASN A 100 3.48 5.62 -0.45
CA ASN A 100 3.70 4.83 0.75
C ASN A 100 5.19 4.70 1.07
N PHE A 101 5.73 5.60 1.89
CA PHE A 101 7.11 5.48 2.36
C PHE A 101 7.27 4.43 3.46
N PHE A 102 6.19 3.91 4.07
CA PHE A 102 6.25 3.01 5.24
C PHE A 102 5.74 1.58 4.95
N PRO A 103 6.39 0.78 4.07
CA PRO A 103 5.93 -0.57 3.74
C PRO A 103 6.08 -1.58 4.90
N THR A 104 6.90 -1.27 5.91
CA THR A 104 7.27 -2.17 7.01
C THR A 104 6.18 -2.41 8.06
N GLN A 105 4.99 -1.82 7.88
CA GLN A 105 3.89 -1.92 8.85
C GLN A 105 3.18 -3.28 8.83
N TYR A 106 3.40 -4.10 7.79
CA TYR A 106 2.68 -5.35 7.57
C TYR A 106 2.72 -6.34 8.75
N GLY A 107 3.91 -6.61 9.30
CA GLY A 107 4.06 -7.64 10.34
C GLY A 107 3.21 -7.35 11.58
N LYS A 108 3.17 -6.07 12.01
CA LYS A 108 2.33 -5.67 13.14
C LYS A 108 0.84 -5.66 12.77
N PHE A 109 0.49 -5.24 11.55
CA PHE A 109 -0.90 -5.30 11.08
C PHE A 109 -1.45 -6.73 11.19
N VAL A 110 -0.73 -7.72 10.65
CA VAL A 110 -1.14 -9.13 10.68
C VAL A 110 -1.29 -9.65 12.10
N SER A 111 -0.35 -9.28 12.99
CA SER A 111 -0.41 -9.70 14.39
C SER A 111 -1.69 -9.18 15.06
N GLU A 112 -1.99 -7.89 14.92
CA GLU A 112 -3.21 -7.27 15.48
C GLU A 112 -4.48 -7.90 14.88
N TRP A 113 -4.52 -8.09 13.56
CA TRP A 113 -5.63 -8.69 12.84
C TRP A 113 -5.91 -10.13 13.28
N ASN A 114 -4.86 -10.95 13.39
CA ASN A 114 -4.95 -12.33 13.88
C ASN A 114 -5.38 -12.38 15.35
N ASN A 115 -5.09 -11.34 16.13
CA ASN A 115 -5.55 -11.18 17.52
C ASN A 115 -6.99 -10.63 17.62
N GLY A 116 -7.74 -10.59 16.52
CA GLY A 116 -9.17 -10.24 16.51
C GLY A 116 -9.45 -8.74 16.56
N LYS A 117 -8.44 -7.89 16.33
CA LYS A 117 -8.66 -6.45 16.13
C LYS A 117 -9.35 -6.20 14.79
N THR A 118 -10.05 -5.07 14.69
CA THR A 118 -10.66 -4.66 13.42
C THR A 118 -9.58 -4.29 12.41
N TYR A 119 -9.95 -4.18 11.13
CA TYR A 119 -9.04 -3.76 10.06
C TYR A 119 -8.46 -2.38 10.38
N SER A 120 -9.31 -1.41 10.72
CA SER A 120 -8.88 -0.05 11.07
C SER A 120 -7.97 0.00 12.29
N THR A 121 -8.27 -0.77 13.34
CA THR A 121 -7.43 -0.81 14.54
C THR A 121 -6.07 -1.44 14.23
N SER A 122 -6.06 -2.54 13.48
CA SER A 122 -4.83 -3.22 13.06
C SER A 122 -3.92 -2.29 12.25
N LEU A 123 -4.50 -1.51 11.32
CA LEU A 123 -3.76 -0.56 10.48
C LEU A 123 -3.24 0.65 11.26
N THR A 124 -4.03 1.13 12.21
CA THR A 124 -3.62 2.25 13.07
C THR A 124 -2.46 1.81 13.98
N ASN A 125 -2.58 0.63 14.59
CA ASN A 125 -1.59 0.11 15.52
C ASN A 125 -0.28 -0.29 14.83
N SER A 126 -0.33 -0.69 13.55
CA SER A 126 0.85 -1.06 12.77
C SER A 126 1.73 0.13 12.42
N ASN A 127 1.17 1.34 12.40
CA ASN A 127 1.90 2.57 12.12
C ASN A 127 2.68 3.08 13.34
N THR A 128 3.88 2.53 13.55
CA THR A 128 4.71 2.80 14.73
C THR A 128 5.85 3.77 14.46
N ALA A 129 6.32 4.47 15.49
CA ALA A 129 7.54 5.29 15.41
C ALA A 129 8.75 4.48 14.89
N ALA A 130 8.90 3.23 15.34
CA ALA A 130 9.96 2.34 14.88
C ALA A 130 9.92 2.09 13.36
N SER A 131 8.73 1.79 12.81
CA SER A 131 8.55 1.62 11.36
C SER A 131 8.91 2.87 10.55
N ARG A 132 8.68 4.06 11.12
CA ARG A 132 9.00 5.34 10.49
C ARG A 132 10.49 5.70 10.57
N THR A 133 11.15 5.41 11.69
CA THR A 133 12.57 5.75 11.92
C THR A 133 13.48 5.13 10.88
N ILE A 134 13.26 3.85 10.54
CA ILE A 134 14.07 3.15 9.52
C ILE A 134 13.98 3.88 8.17
N VAL A 135 12.78 4.31 7.80
CA VAL A 135 12.51 5.01 6.53
C VAL A 135 13.12 6.41 6.54
N TYR A 136 13.03 7.14 7.64
CA TYR A 136 13.70 8.44 7.77
C TYR A 136 15.22 8.33 7.64
N ALA A 137 15.82 7.31 8.27
CA ALA A 137 17.25 7.04 8.13
C ALA A 137 17.59 6.70 6.67
N TYR A 138 16.79 5.85 6.02
CA TYR A 138 16.96 5.50 4.62
C TYR A 138 16.89 6.73 3.70
N LEU A 139 15.86 7.57 3.82
CA LEU A 139 15.72 8.80 3.01
C LEU A 139 16.88 9.77 3.24
N THR A 140 17.38 9.85 4.47
CA THR A 140 18.55 10.68 4.80
C THR A 140 19.80 10.14 4.09
N VAL A 141 20.09 8.85 4.20
CA VAL A 141 21.22 8.22 3.50
C VAL A 141 21.08 8.35 1.99
N LEU A 142 19.89 8.07 1.45
CA LEU A 142 19.58 8.17 0.03
C LEU A 142 19.84 9.58 -0.49
N SER A 143 19.49 10.61 0.28
CA SER A 143 19.69 11.99 -0.14
C SER A 143 21.16 12.38 -0.39
N PHE A 144 22.14 11.69 0.23
CA PHE A 144 23.56 11.89 -0.10
C PHE A 144 23.92 11.43 -1.52
N THR A 145 23.22 10.44 -2.06
CA THR A 145 23.40 10.02 -3.45
C THR A 145 22.92 11.09 -4.44
N TYR A 146 21.96 11.92 -4.02
CA TYR A 146 21.36 12.96 -4.86
C TYR A 146 21.86 14.39 -4.50
N SER A 147 22.64 14.57 -3.44
CA SER A 147 23.03 15.89 -2.92
C SER A 147 24.02 16.65 -3.82
N ASN A 148 24.70 15.97 -4.74
CA ASN A 148 25.71 16.58 -5.62
C ASN A 148 25.13 17.46 -6.75
N GLN A 149 23.80 17.64 -6.81
CA GLN A 149 23.14 18.45 -7.84
C GLN A 149 23.01 19.95 -7.51
N GLY A 150 23.74 20.46 -6.51
CA GLY A 150 23.85 21.90 -6.22
C GLY A 150 22.61 22.57 -5.58
N LYS A 151 21.51 21.83 -5.38
CA LYS A 151 20.29 22.28 -4.66
C LYS A 151 20.26 21.85 -3.18
N CYS A 152 21.21 21.03 -2.78
CA CYS A 152 21.38 20.53 -1.43
C CYS A 152 22.77 20.87 -0.89
N SER A 153 22.87 21.15 0.42
CA SER A 153 24.15 21.20 1.13
C SER A 153 24.84 19.84 1.14
N PHE A 154 26.15 19.82 1.39
CA PHE A 154 26.94 18.59 1.55
C PHE A 154 26.36 17.62 2.59
N ILE A 155 25.68 18.15 3.61
CA ILE A 155 24.82 17.39 4.52
C ILE A 155 23.36 17.68 4.11
N PRO A 156 22.72 16.83 3.29
CA PRO A 156 21.35 17.02 2.86
C PRO A 156 20.39 16.85 4.04
N ASN A 157 19.57 17.88 4.29
CA ASN A 157 18.49 17.81 5.28
C ASN A 157 17.13 17.69 4.59
N VAL A 158 16.88 16.53 3.99
CA VAL A 158 15.63 16.23 3.26
C VAL A 158 14.43 16.03 4.17
N LEU A 159 14.64 15.79 5.47
CA LEU A 159 13.56 15.63 6.44
C LEU A 159 13.12 16.97 7.07
N GLY A 160 13.93 18.02 6.91
CA GLY A 160 13.64 19.38 7.38
C GLY A 160 12.72 20.16 6.45
N LYS A 161 12.44 21.42 6.82
CA LYS A 161 11.76 22.39 5.94
C LYS A 161 12.84 23.20 5.22
N THR A 162 13.33 22.67 4.10
CA THR A 162 14.48 23.23 3.36
C THR A 162 14.24 23.14 1.86
N ASN A 163 14.90 23.99 1.07
CA ASN A 163 14.88 23.91 -0.40
C ASN A 163 15.43 22.57 -0.91
N CYS A 164 16.33 21.93 -0.15
CA CYS A 164 16.83 20.60 -0.46
C CYS A 164 15.72 19.54 -0.32
N ALA A 165 14.90 19.63 0.72
CA ALA A 165 13.76 18.74 0.90
C ALA A 165 12.73 18.92 -0.23
N GLU A 166 12.40 20.17 -0.56
CA GLU A 166 11.50 20.48 -1.67
C GLU A 166 12.03 19.91 -2.99
N TRP A 167 13.25 20.28 -3.40
CA TRP A 167 13.88 19.75 -4.60
C TRP A 167 13.92 18.21 -4.63
N PHE A 168 14.29 17.57 -3.51
CA PHE A 168 14.38 16.11 -3.43
C PHE A 168 13.03 15.42 -3.65
N PHE A 169 11.93 16.03 -3.19
CA PHE A 169 10.58 15.48 -3.32
C PHE A 169 9.76 16.08 -4.48
N THR A 170 10.33 16.94 -5.33
CA THR A 170 9.66 17.53 -6.51
C THR A 170 10.47 17.33 -7.80
N GLY A 171 11.07 16.15 -7.97
CA GLY A 171 11.77 15.75 -9.21
C GLY A 171 13.30 15.62 -9.11
N GLY A 172 13.91 15.96 -7.97
CA GLY A 172 15.35 15.80 -7.75
C GLY A 172 15.76 14.43 -7.18
N GLY A 173 14.86 13.79 -6.44
CA GLY A 173 15.05 12.47 -5.83
C GLY A 173 14.14 11.40 -6.48
N PRO A 174 14.23 10.14 -6.01
CA PRO A 174 13.51 9.02 -6.60
C PRO A 174 12.04 8.92 -6.16
N TYR A 175 11.60 9.76 -5.22
CA TYR A 175 10.23 9.80 -4.73
C TYR A 175 9.64 11.18 -4.97
N ASP A 176 8.93 11.33 -6.08
CA ASP A 176 8.40 12.61 -6.52
C ASP A 176 6.95 12.80 -6.04
N LEU A 177 6.75 13.77 -5.15
CA LEU A 177 5.44 14.22 -4.71
C LEU A 177 4.86 15.29 -5.65
N GLY A 178 5.67 15.88 -6.53
CA GLY A 178 5.28 16.89 -7.50
C GLY A 178 4.47 18.02 -6.85
N ASP A 179 3.34 18.36 -7.47
CA ASP A 179 2.41 19.39 -6.99
C ASP A 179 1.79 19.09 -5.62
N ASN A 180 1.90 17.85 -5.12
CA ASN A 180 1.40 17.46 -3.80
C ASN A 180 2.40 17.75 -2.67
N TYR A 181 3.64 18.17 -2.98
CA TYR A 181 4.58 18.60 -1.96
C TYR A 181 4.13 19.92 -1.31
N ASN A 182 3.96 19.91 0.00
CA ASN A 182 3.61 21.10 0.75
C ASN A 182 4.87 21.76 1.32
N SER A 183 5.30 22.87 0.70
CA SER A 183 6.48 23.65 1.13
C SER A 183 6.31 24.36 2.48
N SER A 184 5.08 24.44 3.02
CA SER A 184 4.83 25.02 4.34
C SER A 184 5.23 24.10 5.49
N ILE A 185 5.39 22.79 5.24
CA ILE A 185 5.73 21.78 6.26
C ILE A 185 7.10 21.13 5.96
N SER A 186 7.62 20.34 6.90
CA SER A 186 8.90 19.66 6.72
C SER A 186 8.80 18.48 5.75
N GLY A 187 9.91 18.07 5.13
CA GLY A 187 9.96 16.85 4.32
C GLY A 187 9.50 15.61 5.10
N LYS A 188 9.84 15.52 6.40
CA LYS A 188 9.30 14.48 7.30
C LYS A 188 7.77 14.52 7.39
N ALA A 189 7.17 15.70 7.45
CA ALA A 189 5.72 15.87 7.52
C ALA A 189 5.06 15.52 6.18
N ASN A 190 5.65 15.92 5.05
CA ASN A 190 5.22 15.50 3.71
C ASN A 190 5.24 13.97 3.56
N VAL A 191 6.35 13.31 3.94
CA VAL A 191 6.48 11.85 3.95
C VAL A 191 5.37 11.18 4.78
N ASN A 192 5.04 11.75 5.95
CA ASN A 192 3.98 11.25 6.81
C ASN A 192 2.59 11.40 6.22
N GLN A 193 2.28 12.56 5.62
CA GLN A 193 0.99 12.83 5.00
C GLN A 193 0.80 11.95 3.77
N SER A 194 1.82 11.88 2.91
CA SER A 194 1.86 11.01 1.73
C SER A 194 1.60 9.55 2.07
N SER A 195 2.26 9.05 3.13
CA SER A 195 2.16 7.63 3.52
C SER A 195 0.91 7.30 4.34
N LYS A 196 0.07 8.28 4.67
CA LYS A 196 -1.14 8.02 5.46
C LYS A 196 -2.03 7.07 4.68
N LYS A 197 -2.36 5.93 5.30
CA LYS A 197 -3.26 4.95 4.70
C LYS A 197 -4.70 5.43 4.79
N ILE A 198 -5.38 5.46 3.65
CA ILE A 198 -6.81 5.69 3.53
C ILE A 198 -7.49 4.33 3.55
N ILE A 199 -8.50 4.18 4.40
CA ILE A 199 -9.34 3.00 4.46
C ILE A 199 -10.62 3.33 3.71
N SER A 200 -11.00 2.47 2.76
CA SER A 200 -12.30 2.50 2.11
C SER A 200 -13.04 1.19 2.40
N GLY A 201 -14.37 1.24 2.45
CA GLY A 201 -15.23 0.11 2.86
C GLY A 201 -15.37 -0.01 4.39
N ASP A 202 -15.72 -1.20 4.86
CA ASP A 202 -15.99 -1.46 6.28
C ASP A 202 -14.69 -1.72 7.08
N GLY A 203 -14.12 -0.64 7.62
CA GLY A 203 -12.97 -0.71 8.52
C GLY A 203 -13.21 -1.48 9.84
N SER A 204 -14.46 -1.78 10.20
CA SER A 204 -14.83 -2.45 11.45
C SER A 204 -14.73 -3.97 11.37
N ILE A 205 -14.60 -4.55 10.17
CA ILE A 205 -14.49 -6.00 10.01
C ILE A 205 -13.29 -6.55 10.77
N LYS A 206 -13.41 -7.81 11.19
CA LYS A 206 -12.39 -8.62 11.87
C LYS A 206 -12.13 -9.88 11.04
N LYS A 207 -11.08 -10.62 11.41
CA LYS A 207 -10.76 -11.91 10.78
C LYS A 207 -11.95 -12.88 10.73
N ASN A 208 -12.74 -12.92 11.80
CA ASN A 208 -13.85 -13.86 11.95
C ASN A 208 -15.24 -13.22 11.71
N THR A 209 -15.31 -12.00 11.18
CA THR A 209 -16.61 -11.40 10.82
C THR A 209 -17.28 -12.28 9.75
N ILE A 210 -18.55 -12.62 9.93
CA ILE A 210 -19.31 -13.30 8.87
C ILE A 210 -19.69 -12.23 7.85
N LEU A 211 -19.42 -12.48 6.58
CA LEU A 211 -19.64 -11.54 5.48
C LEU A 211 -20.62 -12.17 4.49
N GLU A 212 -21.47 -11.32 3.94
CA GLU A 212 -22.43 -11.67 2.89
C GLU A 212 -22.02 -10.90 1.64
N TRP A 213 -21.99 -11.60 0.50
CA TRP A 213 -21.84 -11.01 -0.82
C TRP A 213 -23.13 -11.27 -1.59
N GLU A 214 -23.55 -10.32 -2.42
CA GLU A 214 -24.62 -10.59 -3.37
C GLU A 214 -24.08 -11.63 -4.38
N MET A 215 -24.78 -12.75 -4.54
CA MET A 215 -24.42 -13.78 -5.51
C MET A 215 -24.91 -13.38 -6.89
#